data_AF-A0A1Y3NGH6-F1
#
_entry.id   AF-A0A1Y3NGH6-F1
#
_cell.length_a   1.000
_cell.length_b   1.000
_cell.length_c   1.000
_cell.angle_alpha   90.00
_cell.angle_beta   90.00
_cell.angle_gamma   90.00
#
_symmetry.space_group_name_H-M   'P 1'
#
loop_
_entity.id
_entity.type
_entity.pdbx_description
1 polymer ?
#
loop_
_entity_poly.entity_id
_entity_poly.type
_entity_poly.pdbx_seq_one_letter_code
_entity_poly.pdbx_strand_id
1 'polypeptide(L)'
;EAYYLGRIMEFVKDQSGATTQAKIAWYLRPKDILGKKKNFDSRLLLATMHYDVNPISSIRGKCIIKHSSHIEDLEAYKQHEDTFYYNKLYDRYSQRLYDVVPVEHIRNLSDTLIQAFYPYKFIVVDDGKASDFIEKRECAVCGKWVDSEVLLDCLHCHRKFHMNCIDPPLTKKPPKGYAWECLEC
;
A
#
# COMPACT_ATOMS: atom_id res chain seq x y z
N GLU A 1 -20.80 8.31 18.91
CA GLU A 1 -19.72 7.36 18.58
C GLU A 1 -19.65 7.22 17.06
N ALA A 2 -18.46 7.01 16.47
CA ALA A 2 -18.37 6.92 15.01
C ALA A 2 -18.83 5.53 14.54
N TYR A 3 -19.53 5.45 13.41
CA TYR A 3 -19.94 4.16 12.85
C TYR A 3 -18.73 3.28 12.47
N TYR A 4 -18.89 1.97 12.66
CA TYR A 4 -17.98 0.97 12.13
C TYR A 4 -18.05 0.92 10.61
N LEU A 5 -16.91 0.67 9.96
CA LEU A 5 -16.78 0.69 8.51
C LEU A 5 -16.29 -0.68 8.05
N GLY A 6 -16.93 -1.23 7.04
CA GLY A 6 -16.63 -2.58 6.58
C GLY A 6 -17.04 -2.80 5.13
N ARG A 7 -16.36 -3.76 4.49
CA ARG A 7 -16.69 -4.27 3.17
C ARG A 7 -17.59 -5.48 3.32
N ILE A 8 -18.78 -5.41 2.74
CA ILE A 8 -19.67 -6.57 2.60
C ILE A 8 -18.97 -7.59 1.69
N MET A 9 -18.70 -8.78 2.22
CA MET A 9 -18.08 -9.88 1.48
C MET A 9 -19.12 -10.76 0.80
N GLU A 10 -20.14 -11.16 1.56
CA GLU A 10 -21.23 -12.00 1.10
C GLU A 10 -22.50 -11.70 1.87
N PHE A 11 -23.62 -11.86 1.18
CA PHE A 11 -24.96 -11.84 1.77
C PHE A 11 -25.37 -13.27 2.11
N VAL A 12 -25.64 -13.53 3.38
CA VAL A 12 -25.97 -14.86 3.90
C VAL A 12 -27.49 -15.02 3.92
N LYS A 13 -27.96 -16.11 3.30
CA LYS A 13 -29.38 -16.48 3.28
C LYS A 13 -29.70 -17.41 4.43
N ASP A 14 -30.89 -17.27 5.00
CA ASP A 14 -31.42 -18.20 5.98
C ASP A 14 -32.01 -19.47 5.32
N GLN A 15 -32.52 -20.38 6.15
CA GLN A 15 -33.17 -21.62 5.69
C GLN A 15 -34.40 -21.39 4.82
N SER A 16 -35.03 -20.21 4.92
CA SER A 16 -36.17 -19.81 4.09
C SER A 16 -35.75 -19.17 2.76
N GLY A 17 -34.45 -18.95 2.54
CA GLY A 17 -33.89 -18.29 1.37
C GLY A 17 -33.87 -16.76 1.46
N ALA A 18 -34.36 -16.18 2.57
CA ALA A 18 -34.34 -14.74 2.80
C ALA A 18 -32.94 -14.28 3.24
N THR A 19 -32.50 -13.14 2.73
CA THR A 19 -31.21 -12.57 3.13
C THR A 19 -31.37 -11.78 4.42
N THR A 20 -30.88 -12.34 5.52
CA THR A 20 -31.02 -11.74 6.86
C THR A 20 -29.69 -11.25 7.42
N GLN A 21 -28.57 -11.79 6.93
CA GLN A 21 -27.24 -11.53 7.45
C GLN A 21 -26.26 -11.18 6.32
N ALA A 22 -25.18 -10.49 6.68
CA ALA A 22 -24.08 -10.15 5.80
C ALA A 22 -22.76 -10.39 6.52
N LYS A 23 -21.81 -11.01 5.81
CA LYS A 23 -20.43 -11.13 6.28
C LYS A 23 -19.68 -9.86 5.94
N ILE A 24 -19.10 -9.23 6.95
CA ILE A 24 -18.47 -7.91 6.83
C ILE A 24 -16.99 -8.04 7.19
N ALA A 25 -16.11 -7.66 6.26
CA ALA A 25 -14.69 -7.47 6.53
C ALA A 25 -14.46 -6.05 7.06
N TRP A 26 -13.83 -5.92 8.22
CA TRP A 26 -13.77 -4.65 8.93
C TRP A 26 -12.56 -3.80 8.59
N TYR A 27 -12.79 -2.50 8.58
CA TYR A 27 -11.76 -1.48 8.65
C TYR A 27 -11.76 -0.85 10.04
N LEU A 28 -10.57 -0.56 10.56
CA LEU A 28 -10.40 0.04 11.87
C LEU A 28 -9.84 1.46 11.74
N ARG A 29 -10.19 2.34 12.67
CA ARG A 29 -9.59 3.68 12.70
C ARG A 29 -8.25 3.62 13.42
N PRO A 30 -7.19 4.25 12.90
CA PRO A 30 -5.86 4.24 13.53
C PRO A 30 -5.89 4.67 15.01
N LYS A 31 -6.73 5.66 15.34
CA LYS A 31 -6.88 6.18 16.72
C LYS A 31 -7.32 5.14 17.75
N ASP A 32 -8.02 4.09 17.31
CA ASP A 32 -8.58 3.06 18.19
C ASP A 32 -7.52 1.99 18.54
N ILE A 33 -6.44 1.89 17.76
CA ILE A 33 -5.39 0.86 17.89
C ILE A 33 -4.04 1.47 18.27
N LEU A 34 -3.61 2.49 17.53
CA LEU A 34 -2.25 3.06 17.60
C LEU A 34 -2.11 4.14 18.69
N GLY A 35 -3.16 4.35 19.50
CA GLY A 35 -3.18 5.26 20.64
C GLY A 35 -3.58 6.70 20.29
N LYS A 36 -4.25 7.35 21.25
CA LYS A 36 -4.86 8.69 21.11
C LYS A 36 -3.87 9.86 21.01
N LYS A 37 -2.58 9.63 21.22
CA LYS A 37 -1.55 10.70 21.26
C LYS A 37 -1.17 11.22 19.88
N LYS A 38 -1.45 10.47 18.81
CA LYS A 38 -1.21 10.90 17.43
C LYS A 38 -2.51 11.44 16.84
N ASN A 39 -2.44 12.62 16.24
CA ASN A 39 -3.56 13.17 15.49
C ASN A 39 -3.60 12.47 14.12
N PHE A 40 -4.52 11.52 13.97
CA PHE A 40 -4.75 10.81 12.72
C PHE A 40 -5.88 11.48 11.94
N ASP A 41 -5.76 11.47 10.61
CA ASP A 41 -6.84 11.90 9.73
C ASP A 41 -8.13 11.11 10.03
N SER A 42 -9.26 11.81 10.14
CA SER A 42 -10.55 11.20 10.46
C SER A 42 -11.06 10.25 9.37
N ARG A 43 -10.58 10.41 8.13
CA ARG A 43 -10.92 9.61 6.95
C ARG A 43 -9.95 8.46 6.69
N LEU A 44 -8.81 8.43 7.40
CA LEU A 44 -7.85 7.35 7.31
C LEU A 44 -8.34 6.11 8.07
N LEU A 45 -8.24 4.96 7.40
CA LEU A 45 -8.56 3.65 7.93
C LEU A 45 -7.38 2.69 7.79
N LEU A 46 -7.42 1.62 8.59
CA LEU A 46 -6.56 0.45 8.49
C LEU A 46 -7.41 -0.72 7.99
N ALA A 47 -6.97 -1.35 6.90
CA ALA A 47 -7.56 -2.61 6.47
C ALA A 47 -7.24 -3.71 7.50
N THR A 48 -8.14 -4.68 7.66
CA THR A 48 -7.87 -5.84 8.51
C THR A 48 -8.26 -7.13 7.80
N MET A 49 -7.72 -8.25 8.27
CA MET A 49 -8.17 -9.59 7.85
C MET A 49 -9.40 -10.07 8.62
N HIS A 50 -9.89 -9.29 9.58
CA HIS A 50 -10.99 -9.69 10.45
C HIS A 50 -12.33 -9.51 9.74
N TYR A 51 -13.15 -10.56 9.79
CA TYR A 51 -14.53 -10.53 9.36
C TYR A 51 -15.43 -11.18 10.41
N ASP A 52 -16.69 -10.78 10.44
CA ASP A 52 -17.76 -11.44 11.19
C ASP A 52 -19.08 -11.35 10.41
N VAL A 53 -20.13 -11.96 10.96
CA VAL A 53 -21.46 -11.99 10.35
C VAL A 53 -22.39 -11.12 11.18
N ASN A 54 -23.05 -10.16 10.52
CA ASN A 54 -23.95 -9.20 11.16
C ASN A 54 -25.32 -9.22 10.49
N PRO A 55 -26.39 -8.90 11.23
CA PRO A 55 -27.70 -8.71 10.62
C PRO A 55 -27.66 -7.52 9.65
N ILE A 56 -28.36 -7.62 8.51
CA ILE A 56 -28.41 -6.54 7.51
C ILE A 56 -29.01 -5.26 8.09
N SER A 57 -29.89 -5.37 9.08
CA SER A 57 -30.46 -4.22 9.80
C SER A 57 -29.41 -3.37 10.53
N SER A 58 -28.19 -3.88 10.75
CA SER A 58 -27.09 -3.09 11.31
C SER A 58 -26.49 -2.10 10.31
N ILE A 59 -26.68 -2.32 9.00
CA ILE A 59 -26.09 -1.51 7.93
C ILE A 59 -26.84 -0.18 7.84
N ARG A 60 -26.14 0.92 8.10
CA ARG A 60 -26.75 2.27 8.17
C ARG A 60 -26.70 3.04 6.86
N GLY A 61 -25.68 2.81 6.04
CA GLY A 61 -25.46 3.56 4.83
C GLY A 61 -24.31 3.02 4.02
N LYS A 62 -24.21 3.48 2.76
CA LYS A 62 -23.12 3.16 1.86
C LYS A 62 -22.02 4.21 1.99
N CYS A 63 -20.78 3.77 2.05
CA CYS A 63 -19.60 4.62 2.00
C CYS A 63 -18.64 4.14 0.91
N ILE A 64 -17.66 4.98 0.57
CA ILE A 64 -16.62 4.66 -0.41
C ILE A 64 -15.28 4.60 0.30
N ILE A 65 -14.61 3.45 0.20
CA ILE A 65 -13.27 3.23 0.76
C ILE A 65 -12.33 2.93 -0.41
N LYS A 66 -11.32 3.77 -0.63
CA LYS A 66 -10.31 3.60 -1.68
C LYS A 66 -8.92 3.40 -1.11
N HIS A 67 -8.06 2.69 -1.83
CA HIS A 67 -6.64 2.73 -1.53
C HIS A 67 -6.07 4.11 -1.89
N SER A 68 -5.16 4.64 -1.07
CA SER A 68 -4.61 5.99 -1.26
C SER A 68 -3.98 6.22 -2.62
N SER A 69 -3.45 5.17 -3.25
CA SER A 69 -2.82 5.25 -4.57
C SER A 69 -3.81 5.35 -5.73
N HIS A 70 -5.10 5.06 -5.51
CA HIS A 70 -6.16 5.22 -6.50
C HIS A 70 -6.90 6.58 -6.33
N ILE A 71 -6.29 7.50 -5.60
CA ILE A 71 -6.82 8.84 -5.33
C ILE A 71 -5.81 9.83 -5.90
N GLU A 72 -6.23 10.61 -6.89
CA GLU A 72 -5.38 11.60 -7.55
C GLU A 72 -5.14 12.81 -6.63
N ASP A 73 -6.21 13.45 -6.17
CA ASP A 73 -6.16 14.56 -5.21
C ASP A 73 -6.80 14.11 -3.89
N LEU A 74 -5.94 13.89 -2.90
CA LEU A 74 -6.35 13.44 -1.58
C LEU A 74 -7.13 14.53 -0.81
N GLU A 75 -6.80 15.80 -0.99
CA GLU A 75 -7.45 16.89 -0.25
C GLU A 75 -8.84 17.17 -0.81
N ALA A 76 -9.00 17.14 -2.13
CA ALA A 76 -10.32 17.18 -2.76
C ALA A 76 -11.15 15.93 -2.41
N TYR A 77 -10.55 14.74 -2.45
CA TYR A 77 -11.24 13.49 -2.11
C TYR A 77 -11.80 13.49 -0.69
N LYS A 78 -11.04 14.05 0.25
CA LYS A 78 -11.48 14.23 1.62
C LYS A 78 -12.70 15.15 1.70
N GLN A 79 -12.90 16.14 0.86
CA GLN A 79 -14.07 17.03 1.01
C GLN A 79 -15.42 16.33 0.78
N HIS A 80 -15.43 15.20 0.05
CA HIS A 80 -16.64 14.43 -0.17
C HIS A 80 -17.16 13.75 1.11
N GLU A 81 -18.48 13.65 1.22
CA GLU A 81 -19.15 12.91 2.29
C GLU A 81 -18.99 11.40 2.11
N ASP A 82 -18.96 10.67 3.23
CA ASP A 82 -18.84 9.21 3.28
C ASP A 82 -17.67 8.61 2.47
N THR A 83 -16.60 9.38 2.27
CA THR A 83 -15.36 8.91 1.66
C THR A 83 -14.28 8.64 2.71
N PHE A 84 -13.62 7.51 2.54
CA PHE A 84 -12.52 7.06 3.38
C PHE A 84 -11.40 6.50 2.51
N TYR A 85 -10.21 6.41 3.10
CA TYR A 85 -9.06 5.83 2.42
C TYR A 85 -8.19 5.00 3.35
N TYR A 86 -7.43 4.08 2.77
CA TYR A 86 -6.47 3.25 3.48
C TYR A 86 -5.21 3.05 2.63
N ASN A 87 -4.11 2.77 3.30
CA ASN A 87 -2.84 2.43 2.67
C ASN A 87 -2.13 1.27 3.38
N LYS A 88 -2.53 0.96 4.62
CA LYS A 88 -1.94 -0.07 5.46
C LYS A 88 -2.97 -1.12 5.86
N LEU A 89 -2.47 -2.32 6.06
CA LEU A 89 -3.19 -3.43 6.68
C LEU A 89 -2.65 -3.62 8.10
N TYR A 90 -3.55 -3.75 9.06
CA TYR A 90 -3.24 -4.10 10.43
C TYR A 90 -3.62 -5.56 10.68
N ASP A 91 -2.62 -6.37 11.05
CA ASP A 91 -2.87 -7.72 11.51
C ASP A 91 -3.06 -7.73 13.03
N ARG A 92 -4.26 -8.14 13.47
CA ARG A 92 -4.64 -8.19 14.89
C ARG A 92 -3.84 -9.27 15.64
N TYR A 93 -3.41 -10.34 14.97
CA TYR A 93 -2.72 -11.46 15.62
C TYR A 93 -1.26 -11.13 15.91
N SER A 94 -0.52 -10.67 14.91
CA SER A 94 0.87 -10.23 15.10
C SER A 94 1.01 -8.83 15.69
N GLN A 95 -0.09 -8.06 15.73
CA GLN A 95 -0.13 -6.64 16.09
C GLN A 95 0.82 -5.78 15.23
N ARG A 96 0.99 -6.16 13.95
CA ARG A 96 1.87 -5.47 13.01
C ARG A 96 1.09 -4.72 11.94
N LEU A 97 1.73 -3.67 11.42
CA LEU A 97 1.30 -2.96 10.24
C LEU A 97 2.06 -3.48 9.03
N TYR A 98 1.37 -3.49 7.91
CA TYR A 98 1.90 -3.83 6.61
C TYR A 98 1.47 -2.79 5.59
N ASP A 99 2.33 -2.49 4.63
CA ASP A 99 1.96 -1.67 3.50
C ASP A 99 1.15 -2.48 2.50
N VAL A 100 0.05 -1.89 2.02
CA VAL A 100 -0.76 -2.47 0.94
C VAL A 100 -0.31 -1.83 -0.36
N VAL A 101 0.15 -2.64 -1.31
CA VAL A 101 0.65 -2.17 -2.61
C VAL A 101 -0.23 -2.71 -3.73
N PRO A 102 -0.80 -1.87 -4.61
CA PRO A 102 -1.53 -2.34 -5.78
C PRO A 102 -0.60 -3.12 -6.72
N VAL A 103 -1.10 -4.21 -7.28
CA VAL A 103 -0.31 -5.05 -8.20
C VAL A 103 0.07 -4.28 -9.46
N GLU A 104 -0.79 -3.36 -9.94
CA GLU A 104 -0.50 -2.51 -11.10
C GLU A 104 0.69 -1.55 -10.90
N HIS A 105 1.08 -1.29 -9.65
CA HIS A 105 2.21 -0.42 -9.32
C HIS A 105 3.52 -1.19 -9.13
N ILE A 106 3.47 -2.52 -9.13
CA ILE A 106 4.68 -3.34 -8.99
C ILE A 106 5.50 -3.24 -10.28
N ARG A 107 6.72 -2.71 -10.15
CA ARG A 107 7.69 -2.63 -11.26
C ARG A 107 8.91 -3.51 -11.02
N ASN A 108 9.04 -4.03 -9.80
CA ASN A 108 10.28 -4.60 -9.33
C ASN A 108 10.23 -6.09 -9.01
N LEU A 109 9.36 -6.84 -9.71
CA LEU A 109 9.26 -8.29 -9.62
C LEU A 109 9.39 -8.91 -11.00
N SER A 110 9.83 -10.16 -11.07
CA SER A 110 9.91 -10.89 -12.33
C SER A 110 8.51 -11.14 -12.91
N ASP A 111 8.41 -11.24 -14.23
CA ASP A 111 7.13 -11.49 -14.93
C ASP A 111 6.44 -12.76 -14.41
N THR A 112 7.21 -13.80 -14.06
CA THR A 112 6.68 -15.04 -13.46
C THR A 112 5.96 -14.78 -12.13
N LEU A 113 6.53 -13.93 -11.27
CA LEU A 113 5.92 -13.58 -9.98
C LEU A 113 4.71 -12.67 -10.18
N ILE A 114 4.79 -11.71 -11.10
CA ILE A 114 3.65 -10.83 -11.44
C ILE A 114 2.47 -11.66 -11.95
N GLN A 115 2.71 -12.67 -12.78
CA GLN A 115 1.68 -13.60 -13.24
C GLN A 115 1.06 -14.41 -12.10
N ALA A 116 1.84 -14.82 -11.10
CA ALA A 116 1.32 -15.49 -9.91
C ALA A 116 0.38 -14.59 -9.09
N PHE A 117 0.55 -13.26 -9.15
CA PHE A 117 -0.34 -12.29 -8.48
C PHE A 117 -1.57 -11.90 -9.29
N TYR A 118 -1.76 -12.40 -10.52
CA TYR A 118 -2.85 -12.02 -11.40
C TYR A 118 -4.28 -12.07 -10.77
N PRO A 119 -4.64 -13.04 -9.89
CA PRO A 119 -5.97 -13.03 -9.28
C PRO A 119 -6.14 -11.97 -8.17
N TYR A 120 -5.05 -11.34 -7.72
CA TYR A 120 -5.04 -10.40 -6.60
C TYR A 120 -4.86 -8.97 -7.08
N LYS A 121 -5.59 -8.03 -6.48
CA LYS A 121 -5.45 -6.58 -6.79
C LYS A 121 -4.35 -5.90 -5.99
N PHE A 122 -4.00 -6.47 -4.85
CA PHE A 122 -3.03 -5.89 -3.92
C PHE A 122 -2.14 -6.99 -3.35
N ILE A 123 -0.89 -6.63 -3.06
CA ILE A 123 0.01 -7.39 -2.20
C ILE A 123 0.17 -6.66 -0.86
N VAL A 124 0.64 -7.41 0.13
CA VAL A 124 0.92 -6.91 1.47
C VAL A 124 2.41 -7.11 1.73
N VAL A 125 3.11 -6.05 2.13
CA VAL A 125 4.56 -6.05 2.38
C VAL A 125 4.86 -5.46 3.75
N ASP A 126 6.02 -5.77 4.31
CA ASP A 126 6.42 -5.23 5.62
C ASP A 126 6.39 -3.71 5.65
N ASP A 127 6.12 -3.14 6.83
CA ASP A 127 6.00 -1.69 7.03
C ASP A 127 7.25 -0.95 6.53
N GLY A 128 7.07 0.00 5.62
CA GLY A 128 8.15 0.80 5.03
C GLY A 128 8.88 0.11 3.87
N LYS A 129 8.42 -1.05 3.41
CA LYS A 129 9.01 -1.79 2.28
C LYS A 129 8.28 -1.61 0.96
N ALA A 130 7.20 -0.83 0.90
CA ALA A 130 6.44 -0.61 -0.34
C ALA A 130 7.29 -0.09 -1.51
N SER A 131 8.23 0.83 -1.27
CA SER A 131 9.07 1.43 -2.31
C SER A 131 9.96 0.40 -3.00
N ASP A 132 10.38 -0.65 -2.30
CA ASP A 132 11.20 -1.74 -2.85
C ASP A 132 10.46 -2.53 -3.94
N PHE A 133 9.13 -2.44 -4.02
CA PHE A 133 8.31 -3.12 -5.04
C PHE A 133 7.86 -2.18 -6.19
N ILE A 134 7.72 -0.89 -5.89
CA ILE A 134 7.17 0.11 -6.82
C ILE A 134 8.27 0.79 -7.64
N GLU A 135 9.42 1.06 -7.04
CA GLU A 135 10.50 1.79 -7.72
C GLU A 135 11.22 0.87 -8.72
N LYS A 136 11.25 1.30 -9.99
CA LYS A 136 12.06 0.63 -11.01
C LYS A 136 13.54 0.96 -10.77
N ARG A 137 14.25 0.07 -10.09
CA ARG A 137 15.70 0.18 -9.82
C ARG A 137 16.50 -0.69 -10.76
N GLU A 138 16.30 -0.50 -12.06
CA GLU A 138 17.07 -1.20 -13.09
C GLU A 138 18.34 -0.41 -13.41
N CYS A 139 19.50 -1.07 -13.35
CA CYS A 139 20.78 -0.47 -13.68
C CYS A 139 20.85 -0.13 -15.16
N ALA A 140 21.12 1.13 -15.50
CA ALA A 140 21.26 1.58 -16.88
C ALA A 140 22.46 0.98 -17.63
N VAL A 141 23.43 0.38 -16.91
CA VAL A 141 24.61 -0.26 -17.52
C VAL A 141 24.39 -1.75 -17.77
N CYS A 142 23.90 -2.49 -16.77
CA CYS A 142 23.83 -3.95 -16.86
C CYS A 142 22.39 -4.50 -17.01
N GLY A 143 21.37 -3.65 -16.93
CA GLY A 143 19.95 -4.04 -17.01
C GLY A 143 19.46 -4.88 -15.81
N LYS A 144 20.27 -5.05 -14.78
CA LYS A 144 19.90 -5.83 -13.58
C LYS A 144 19.36 -4.92 -12.49
N TRP A 145 18.57 -5.50 -11.61
CA TRP A 145 18.06 -4.82 -10.44
C TRP A 145 19.18 -4.35 -9.49
N VAL A 146 18.99 -3.19 -8.86
CA VAL A 146 19.92 -2.51 -7.96
C VAL A 146 19.33 -2.41 -6.55
N ASP A 147 19.99 -3.04 -5.58
CA ASP A 147 19.70 -2.88 -4.16
C ASP A 147 19.86 -1.43 -3.70
N SER A 148 19.00 -1.00 -2.76
CA SER A 148 19.07 0.32 -2.13
C SER A 148 20.45 0.67 -1.59
N GLU A 149 21.21 -0.31 -1.12
CA GLU A 149 22.54 -0.10 -0.50
C GLU A 149 23.61 0.30 -1.52
N VAL A 150 23.48 -0.14 -2.78
CA VAL A 150 24.44 0.12 -3.87
C VAL A 150 23.84 0.95 -5.00
N LEU A 151 22.63 1.46 -4.81
CA LEU A 151 21.93 2.33 -5.75
C LEU A 151 22.54 3.72 -5.80
N LEU A 152 22.99 4.11 -6.99
CA LEU A 152 23.25 5.49 -7.39
C LEU A 152 22.10 5.98 -8.26
N ASP A 153 21.70 7.22 -8.03
CA ASP A 153 20.69 7.93 -8.80
C ASP A 153 21.32 9.17 -9.42
N CYS A 154 21.30 9.27 -10.75
CA CYS A 154 21.86 10.44 -11.43
C CYS A 154 20.99 11.67 -11.15
N LEU A 155 21.61 12.76 -10.73
CA LEU A 155 20.93 14.02 -10.44
C LEU A 155 20.11 14.56 -11.62
N HIS A 156 20.62 14.38 -12.85
CA HIS A 156 20.05 15.01 -14.04
C HIS A 156 19.07 14.11 -14.79
N CYS A 157 19.45 12.87 -15.08
CA CYS A 157 18.60 11.96 -15.85
C CYS A 157 17.78 10.96 -15.01
N HIS A 158 17.99 10.93 -13.69
CA HIS A 158 17.33 10.01 -12.75
C HIS A 158 17.45 8.51 -13.07
N ARG A 159 18.36 8.14 -13.99
CA ARG A 159 18.71 6.75 -14.27
C ARG A 159 19.44 6.15 -13.06
N LYS A 160 19.20 4.86 -12.84
CA LYS A 160 19.73 4.10 -11.70
C LYS A 160 20.97 3.33 -12.12
N PHE A 161 21.95 3.23 -11.23
CA PHE A 161 23.22 2.55 -11.50
C PHE A 161 23.67 1.76 -10.27
N HIS A 162 24.27 0.59 -10.46
CA HIS A 162 25.08 -0.02 -9.40
C HIS A 162 26.37 0.78 -9.25
N MET A 163 26.80 0.99 -8.01
CA MET A 163 28.12 1.55 -7.71
C MET A 163 29.28 0.78 -8.38
N ASN A 164 29.12 -0.52 -8.58
CA ASN A 164 30.13 -1.37 -9.23
C ASN A 164 30.04 -1.40 -10.76
N CYS A 165 28.95 -0.90 -11.35
CA CYS A 165 28.77 -0.90 -12.81
C CYS A 165 29.25 0.39 -13.49
N ILE A 166 29.60 1.40 -12.70
CA ILE A 166 30.18 2.65 -13.21
C ILE A 166 31.70 2.54 -13.26
N ASP A 167 32.34 3.32 -14.13
CA ASP A 167 33.79 3.35 -14.30
C ASP A 167 34.31 4.77 -14.00
N PRO A 168 35.14 4.96 -12.94
CA PRO A 168 35.61 3.96 -11.98
C PRO A 168 34.50 3.50 -11.00
N PRO A 169 34.55 2.25 -10.49
CA PRO A 169 33.57 1.75 -9.55
C PRO A 169 33.66 2.46 -8.21
N LEU A 170 32.51 2.83 -7.65
CA LEU A 170 32.43 3.45 -6.32
C LEU A 170 32.37 2.38 -5.23
N THR A 171 33.16 2.54 -4.17
CA THR A 171 33.12 1.65 -2.99
C THR A 171 32.23 2.18 -1.87
N LYS A 172 31.89 3.48 -1.91
CA LYS A 172 31.00 4.15 -0.95
C LYS A 172 30.07 5.11 -1.68
N LYS A 173 28.84 5.24 -1.17
CA LYS A 173 27.90 6.24 -1.65
C LYS A 173 28.45 7.65 -1.44
N PRO A 174 28.10 8.62 -2.31
CA PRO A 174 28.38 10.02 -2.06
C PRO A 174 27.89 10.42 -0.65
N PRO A 175 28.70 11.16 0.10
CA PRO A 175 28.30 11.62 1.42
C PRO A 175 27.04 12.50 1.34
N LYS A 176 26.26 12.52 2.43
CA LYS A 176 25.02 13.30 2.50
C LYS A 176 25.29 14.77 2.16
N GLY A 177 24.53 15.32 1.20
CA GLY A 177 24.71 16.68 0.68
C GLY A 177 25.47 16.76 -0.64
N TYR A 178 26.02 15.64 -1.13
CA TYR A 178 26.62 15.53 -2.45
C TYR A 178 25.70 14.74 -3.38
N ALA A 179 25.58 15.22 -4.61
CA ALA A 179 24.88 14.51 -5.67
C ALA A 179 25.88 13.77 -6.56
N TRP A 180 25.40 12.73 -7.24
CA TRP A 180 26.18 12.01 -8.24
C TRP A 180 25.55 12.21 -9.61
N GLU A 181 26.40 12.33 -10.61
CA GLU A 181 26.04 12.53 -12.00
C GLU A 181 26.68 11.43 -12.85
N CYS A 182 25.92 10.89 -13.81
CA CYS A 182 26.44 9.89 -14.73
C CYS A 182 27.23 10.57 -15.85
N LEU A 183 28.20 9.87 -16.45
CA LEU A 183 29.05 10.41 -17.51
C LEU A 183 28.32 10.99 -18.74
N GLU A 184 27.09 10.52 -19.02
CA GLU A 184 26.28 10.98 -20.14
C GLU A 184 25.50 12.29 -19.87
N CYS A 185 25.50 12.78 -18.63
CA CYS A 185 24.95 14.08 -18.26
C CYS A 185 26.09 15.10 -18.16
#